data_AF-A0A178EDR1-F1
#
_entry.id   AF-A0A178EDR1-F1
#
_cell.length_a   1.000
_cell.length_b   1.000
_cell.length_c   1.000
_cell.angle_alpha   90.00
_cell.angle_beta   90.00
_cell.angle_gamma   90.00
#
_symmetry.space_group_name_H-M   'P 1'
#
loop_
_entity.id
_entity.type
_entity.pdbx_description
1 polymer ?
#
loop_
_entity_poly.entity_id
_entity_poly.type
_entity_poly.pdbx_seq_one_letter_code
_entity_poly.pdbx_strand_id
1 'polypeptide(L)'
;MSAIPPSAGPAALTTTSLSTPATAHPTISLFFYGTLQDSKFLAELLSLPKAPKLTRATLHDFKLKTWGMYPIVVSQAGSLVEGMLWEGATEDQFESLEGYEGYAYKWVETEVEVKAAGDGTRDADEVVKKGVRVFVAREPESDEIEEGTWNLEEWRMVWGGERWGGSGESE
;
A
#
# COMPACT_ATOMS: atom_id res chain seq x y z
N MET A 1 -58.86 9.39 37.14
CA MET A 1 -58.26 8.87 38.39
C MET A 1 -57.08 7.96 38.01
N SER A 2 -56.33 7.46 38.98
CA SER A 2 -54.98 6.88 38.82
C SER A 2 -54.85 5.56 38.03
N ALA A 3 -53.59 5.28 37.67
CA ALA A 3 -52.89 3.98 37.72
C ALA A 3 -52.72 3.11 36.45
N ILE A 4 -51.47 2.64 36.31
CA ILE A 4 -50.91 1.50 35.55
C ILE A 4 -50.60 0.37 36.57
N PRO A 5 -50.16 -0.87 36.24
CA PRO A 5 -50.03 -1.61 34.97
C PRO A 5 -50.92 -2.89 35.04
N PRO A 6 -50.56 -4.18 34.71
CA PRO A 6 -49.46 -4.77 33.94
C PRO A 6 -49.80 -5.98 32.99
N SER A 7 -48.75 -6.50 32.35
CA SER A 7 -48.50 -7.92 31.97
C SER A 7 -49.18 -8.55 30.74
N ALA A 8 -48.39 -8.78 29.69
CA ALA A 8 -48.08 -10.10 29.11
C ALA A 8 -47.12 -9.92 27.91
N GLY A 9 -46.00 -10.66 27.87
CA GLY A 9 -45.08 -10.67 26.72
C GLY A 9 -45.16 -11.96 25.91
N PRO A 10 -44.68 -11.98 24.66
CA PRO A 10 -44.34 -13.23 23.96
C PRO A 10 -42.84 -13.40 23.70
N ALA A 11 -42.45 -14.65 23.46
CA ALA A 11 -41.08 -15.13 23.36
C ALA A 11 -40.20 -14.43 22.30
N ALA A 12 -38.96 -14.11 22.68
CA ALA A 12 -37.89 -13.83 21.73
C ALA A 12 -37.31 -15.17 21.22
N LEU A 13 -37.33 -15.37 19.90
CA LEU A 13 -36.68 -16.50 19.25
C LEU A 13 -35.16 -16.29 19.26
N THR A 14 -34.43 -17.16 19.96
CA THR A 14 -32.96 -17.22 19.91
C THR A 14 -32.49 -17.80 18.59
N THR A 15 -32.33 -16.96 17.57
CA THR A 15 -31.49 -17.27 16.41
C THR A 15 -30.03 -17.21 16.84
N THR A 16 -29.46 -18.37 17.18
CA THR A 16 -28.01 -18.54 17.28
C THR A 16 -27.41 -18.37 15.89
N SER A 17 -26.81 -17.21 15.63
CA SER A 17 -26.07 -16.98 14.39
C SER A 17 -24.77 -17.81 14.42
N LEU A 18 -24.70 -18.84 13.58
CA LEU A 18 -23.48 -19.62 13.36
C LEU A 18 -22.47 -18.76 12.60
N SER A 19 -21.57 -18.09 13.33
CA SER A 19 -20.43 -17.41 12.72
C SER A 19 -19.42 -18.44 12.25
N THR A 20 -19.52 -18.84 10.98
CA THR A 20 -18.50 -19.61 10.27
C THR A 20 -17.15 -18.88 10.37
N PRO A 21 -16.04 -19.55 10.74
CA PRO A 21 -14.73 -18.96 10.55
C PRO A 21 -14.51 -18.81 9.04
N ALA A 22 -14.48 -17.56 8.55
CA ALA A 22 -14.09 -17.31 7.17
C ALA A 22 -12.66 -17.84 6.98
N THR A 23 -12.47 -18.69 5.97
CA THR A 23 -11.13 -19.15 5.57
C THR A 23 -10.28 -17.93 5.29
N ALA A 24 -9.26 -17.67 6.12
CA ALA A 24 -8.33 -16.59 5.87
C ALA A 24 -7.50 -16.97 4.63
N HIS A 25 -7.69 -16.26 3.53
CA HIS A 25 -6.79 -16.35 2.40
C HIS A 25 -5.40 -15.84 2.86
N PRO A 26 -4.28 -16.49 2.47
CA PRO A 26 -2.96 -15.99 2.80
C PRO A 26 -2.78 -14.59 2.22
N THR A 27 -2.37 -13.65 3.06
CA THR A 27 -2.16 -12.25 2.67
C THR A 27 -0.68 -11.92 2.54
N ILE A 28 -0.39 -11.00 1.63
CA ILE A 28 0.95 -10.56 1.28
C ILE A 28 1.14 -9.13 1.79
N SER A 29 2.37 -8.78 2.10
CA SER A 29 2.80 -7.42 2.44
C SER A 29 3.67 -6.88 1.31
N LEU A 30 3.34 -5.70 0.78
CA LEU A 30 3.99 -5.09 -0.39
C LEU A 30 4.55 -3.72 -0.06
N PHE A 31 5.82 -3.47 -0.40
CA PHE A 31 6.45 -2.15 -0.24
C PHE A 31 6.56 -1.41 -1.56
N PHE A 32 6.16 -0.14 -1.55
CA PHE A 32 6.17 0.75 -2.72
C PHE A 32 6.99 2.01 -2.45
N TYR A 33 7.87 2.35 -3.40
CA TYR A 33 8.69 3.58 -3.42
C TYR A 33 8.43 4.45 -4.66
N GLY A 34 7.61 3.98 -5.59
CA GLY A 34 7.26 4.67 -6.84
C GLY A 34 5.80 5.13 -6.89
N THR A 35 5.20 5.09 -8.08
CA THR A 35 3.80 5.52 -8.35
C THR A 35 2.76 4.74 -7.54
N LEU A 36 3.02 3.46 -7.24
CA LEU A 36 2.17 2.60 -6.42
C LEU A 36 2.02 3.06 -4.95
N GLN A 37 2.77 4.07 -4.52
CA GLN A 37 2.51 4.79 -3.25
C GLN A 37 1.22 5.60 -3.27
N ASP A 38 0.64 5.90 -4.44
CA ASP A 38 -0.67 6.53 -4.53
C ASP A 38 -1.78 5.49 -4.40
N SER A 39 -2.49 5.50 -3.27
CA SER A 39 -3.54 4.53 -2.99
C SER A 39 -4.78 4.67 -3.86
N LYS A 40 -4.99 5.79 -4.57
CA LYS A 40 -6.10 5.91 -5.55
C LYS A 40 -5.71 5.26 -6.87
N PHE A 41 -4.52 5.59 -7.37
CA PHE A 41 -3.96 4.97 -8.58
C PHE A 41 -3.85 3.45 -8.43
N LEU A 42 -3.36 2.97 -7.28
CA LEU A 42 -3.29 1.56 -6.94
C LEU A 42 -4.68 0.89 -6.90
N ALA A 43 -5.71 1.62 -6.45
CA ALA A 43 -7.09 1.13 -6.45
C ALA A 43 -7.63 0.96 -7.87
N GLU A 44 -7.39 1.92 -8.78
CA GLU A 44 -7.82 1.80 -10.17
C GLU A 44 -7.07 0.70 -10.92
N LEU A 45 -5.75 0.66 -10.78
CA LEU A 45 -4.87 -0.30 -11.46
C LEU A 45 -5.32 -1.74 -11.17
N LEU A 46 -5.73 -1.99 -9.92
CA LEU A 46 -6.23 -3.28 -9.45
C LEU A 46 -7.77 -3.38 -9.42
N SER A 47 -8.48 -2.38 -9.94
CA SER A 47 -9.95 -2.29 -9.95
C SER A 47 -10.63 -2.57 -8.59
N LEU A 48 -9.99 -2.11 -7.51
CA LEU A 48 -10.44 -2.32 -6.14
C LEU A 48 -11.67 -1.45 -5.82
N PRO A 49 -12.66 -1.97 -5.07
CA PRO A 49 -13.84 -1.19 -4.66
C PRO A 49 -13.52 -0.06 -3.67
N LYS A 50 -12.31 -0.05 -3.10
CA LYS A 50 -11.83 0.97 -2.17
C LYS A 50 -10.30 1.05 -2.22
N ALA A 51 -9.76 2.26 -2.09
CA ALA A 51 -8.33 2.49 -1.92
C ALA A 51 -7.75 1.73 -0.70
N PRO A 52 -6.64 0.99 -0.85
CA PRO A 52 -6.01 0.28 0.24
C PRO A 52 -5.43 1.24 1.27
N LYS A 53 -5.33 0.79 2.52
CA LYS A 53 -4.63 1.53 3.56
C LYS A 53 -3.13 1.32 3.40
N LEU A 54 -2.42 2.42 3.16
CA LEU A 54 -0.97 2.46 3.09
C LEU A 54 -0.40 3.05 4.39
N THR A 55 0.77 2.56 4.79
CA THR A 55 1.47 2.95 6.03
C THR A 55 2.91 3.32 5.71
N ARG A 56 3.44 4.41 6.28
CA ARG A 56 4.83 4.81 6.02
C ARG A 56 5.80 3.73 6.52
N ALA A 57 6.75 3.36 5.68
CA ALA A 57 7.79 2.39 6.02
C ALA A 57 9.14 2.81 5.44
N THR A 58 10.22 2.27 6.01
CA THR A 58 11.60 2.45 5.56
C THR A 58 12.15 1.09 5.11
N LEU A 59 12.70 1.05 3.90
CA LEU A 59 13.38 -0.10 3.33
C LEU A 59 14.90 0.08 3.50
N HIS A 60 15.57 -0.93 4.05
CA HIS A 60 17.00 -0.90 4.40
C HIS A 60 17.85 -1.66 3.38
N ASP A 61 19.10 -1.21 3.19
CA ASP A 61 20.08 -1.77 2.25
C ASP A 61 19.65 -1.70 0.76
N PHE A 62 18.79 -0.74 0.43
CA PHE A 62 18.45 -0.35 -0.93
C PHE A 62 18.67 1.15 -1.14
N LYS A 63 18.93 1.53 -2.40
CA LYS A 63 19.00 2.92 -2.84
C LYS A 63 18.02 3.17 -3.98
N LEU A 64 17.29 4.28 -3.89
CA LEU A 64 16.49 4.80 -4.97
C LEU A 64 17.38 5.45 -6.04
N LYS A 65 17.12 5.10 -7.29
CA LYS A 65 17.74 5.56 -8.53
C LYS A 65 16.66 5.83 -9.58
N THR A 66 17.05 6.21 -10.79
CA THR A 66 16.14 6.43 -11.91
C THR A 66 16.50 5.58 -13.13
N TRP A 67 15.49 5.04 -13.80
CA TRP A 67 15.59 4.48 -15.16
C TRP A 67 14.77 5.40 -16.08
N GLY A 68 15.47 6.31 -16.77
CA GLY A 68 14.84 7.46 -17.42
C GLY A 68 14.04 8.30 -16.40
N MET A 69 12.72 8.41 -16.58
CA MET A 69 11.83 9.13 -15.66
C MET A 69 11.24 8.27 -14.52
N TYR A 70 11.53 6.96 -14.50
CA TYR A 70 10.90 6.02 -13.59
C TYR A 70 11.76 5.76 -12.36
N PRO A 71 11.16 5.69 -11.14
CA PRO A 71 11.88 5.32 -9.93
C PRO A 71 12.24 3.83 -9.98
N ILE A 72 13.46 3.50 -9.58
CA ILE A 72 13.93 2.11 -9.51
C ILE A 72 14.84 1.95 -8.30
N VAL A 73 14.71 0.86 -7.54
CA VAL A 73 15.62 0.57 -6.43
C VAL A 73 16.65 -0.50 -6.80
N VAL A 74 17.87 -0.30 -6.32
CA VAL A 74 18.98 -1.27 -6.39
C VAL A 74 19.46 -1.58 -4.99
N SER A 75 19.98 -2.78 -4.76
CA SER A 75 20.60 -3.16 -3.48
C SER A 75 21.86 -2.31 -3.24
N GLN A 76 21.91 -1.58 -2.13
CA GLN A 76 23.07 -0.81 -1.71
C GLN A 76 23.13 -0.76 -0.18
N ALA A 77 24.13 -1.43 0.40
CA ALA A 77 24.27 -1.54 1.84
C ALA A 77 24.35 -0.17 2.55
N GLY A 78 23.74 -0.07 3.75
CA GLY A 78 23.68 1.14 4.56
C GLY A 78 22.83 2.27 3.99
N SER A 79 22.07 2.01 2.92
CA SER A 79 21.18 2.98 2.28
C SER A 79 19.73 2.74 2.70
N LEU A 80 18.91 3.80 2.67
CA LEU A 80 17.51 3.77 3.10
C LEU A 80 16.61 4.34 1.99
N VAL A 81 15.44 3.73 1.80
CA VAL A 81 14.37 4.24 0.93
C VAL A 81 13.11 4.41 1.76
N GLU A 82 12.58 5.63 1.84
CA GLU A 82 11.24 5.86 2.38
C GLU A 82 10.17 5.45 1.36
N GLY A 83 9.09 4.86 1.85
CA GLY A 83 7.98 4.43 1.00
C GLY A 83 6.72 4.09 1.80
N MET A 84 5.86 3.31 1.16
CA MET A 84 4.57 2.89 1.69
C MET A 84 4.46 1.36 1.72
N LEU A 85 4.07 0.82 2.87
CA LEU A 85 3.68 -0.57 3.05
C LEU A 85 2.16 -0.73 2.87
N TRP A 86 1.76 -1.65 2.00
CA TRP A 86 0.43 -2.22 1.95
C TRP A 86 0.43 -3.60 2.60
N GLU A 87 -0.30 -3.75 3.70
CA GLU A 87 -0.58 -5.05 4.31
C GLU A 87 -1.95 -5.57 3.85
N GLY A 88 -2.05 -6.87 3.56
CA GLY A 88 -3.33 -7.51 3.25
C GLY A 88 -3.65 -7.70 1.77
N ALA A 89 -2.64 -7.59 0.88
CA ALA A 89 -2.82 -7.89 -0.54
C ALA A 89 -3.05 -9.39 -0.78
N THR A 90 -3.77 -9.76 -1.85
CA THR A 90 -3.91 -11.15 -2.31
C THR A 90 -2.87 -11.52 -3.36
N GLU A 91 -2.67 -12.83 -3.60
CA GLU A 91 -1.76 -13.30 -4.65
C GLU A 91 -2.20 -12.81 -6.05
N ASP A 92 -3.51 -12.85 -6.38
CA ASP A 92 -4.03 -12.32 -7.65
C ASP A 92 -3.73 -10.81 -7.85
N GLN A 93 -3.75 -10.03 -6.76
CA GLN A 93 -3.41 -8.60 -6.79
C GLN A 93 -1.92 -8.41 -7.01
N PHE A 94 -1.09 -9.27 -6.41
CA PHE A 94 0.35 -9.27 -6.61
C PHE A 94 0.73 -9.68 -8.04
N GLU A 95 0.14 -10.73 -8.61
CA GLU A 95 0.33 -11.15 -10.00
C GLU A 95 -0.07 -10.03 -10.98
N SER A 96 -1.15 -9.30 -10.68
CA SER A 96 -1.58 -8.13 -11.46
C SER A 96 -0.55 -6.99 -11.41
N LEU A 97 0.11 -6.76 -10.27
CA LEU A 97 1.20 -5.78 -10.15
C LEU A 97 2.49 -6.26 -10.84
N GLU A 98 2.83 -7.55 -10.74
CA GLU A 98 3.98 -8.12 -11.46
C GLU A 98 3.83 -7.95 -12.98
N GLY A 99 2.61 -8.18 -13.51
CA GLY A 99 2.28 -7.92 -14.90
C GLY A 99 2.31 -6.44 -15.31
N TYR A 100 2.07 -5.51 -14.39
CA TYR A 100 2.16 -4.06 -14.62
C TYR A 100 3.60 -3.56 -14.63
N GLU A 101 4.42 -3.96 -13.65
CA GLU A 101 5.83 -3.60 -13.54
C GLU A 101 6.67 -4.18 -14.70
N GLY A 102 6.31 -5.38 -15.18
CA GLY A 102 6.83 -5.95 -16.41
C GLY A 102 8.31 -6.33 -16.36
N TYR A 103 9.03 -6.17 -17.48
CA TYR A 103 10.38 -6.73 -17.63
C TYR A 103 11.47 -5.96 -16.85
N ALA A 104 11.42 -4.62 -16.76
CA ALA A 104 12.51 -3.85 -16.14
C ALA A 104 12.71 -4.17 -14.65
N TYR A 105 11.66 -4.68 -14.00
CA TYR A 105 11.63 -5.01 -12.59
C TYR A 105 11.60 -6.53 -12.35
N LYS A 106 12.05 -6.93 -11.17
CA LYS A 106 11.81 -8.23 -10.53
C LYS A 106 11.38 -7.96 -9.10
N TRP A 107 10.81 -8.91 -8.38
CA TRP A 107 10.58 -8.75 -6.95
C TRP A 107 11.58 -9.53 -6.10
N VAL A 108 11.77 -9.08 -4.86
CA VAL A 108 12.50 -9.79 -3.81
C VAL A 108 11.70 -9.73 -2.51
N GLU A 109 11.94 -10.68 -1.61
CA GLU A 109 11.44 -10.66 -0.24
C GLU A 109 12.49 -10.02 0.68
N THR A 110 12.05 -9.12 1.56
CA THR A 110 12.92 -8.36 2.48
C THR A 110 12.19 -8.04 3.79
N GLU A 111 12.87 -7.31 4.67
CA GLU A 111 12.27 -6.64 5.82
C GLU A 111 12.22 -5.11 5.64
N VAL A 112 11.20 -4.50 6.27
CA VAL A 112 11.00 -3.03 6.29
C VAL A 112 10.65 -2.59 7.71
N GLU A 113 11.09 -1.39 8.07
CA GLU A 113 10.73 -0.72 9.31
C GLU A 113 9.42 0.04 9.12
N VAL A 114 8.35 -0.33 9.83
CA VAL A 114 7.08 0.39 9.79
C VAL A 114 7.05 1.42 10.89
N LYS A 115 6.90 2.70 10.50
CA LYS A 115 6.66 3.78 11.44
C LYS A 115 5.20 3.73 11.84
N ALA A 116 4.94 3.33 13.09
CA ALA A 116 3.59 3.35 13.63
C ALA A 116 2.99 4.76 13.53
N ALA A 117 1.70 4.85 13.23
CA ALA A 117 1.00 6.13 13.09
C ALA A 117 0.75 6.77 14.47
N GLY A 118 1.84 7.28 15.08
CA GLY A 118 1.80 8.05 16.31
C GLY A 118 1.17 9.43 16.10
N ASP A 119 0.47 9.91 17.13
CA ASP A 119 -0.23 11.20 17.16
C ASP A 119 0.75 12.38 17.36
N GLY A 120 1.83 12.42 16.58
CA GLY A 120 2.91 13.41 16.70
C GLY A 120 3.84 13.22 17.92
N THR A 121 3.63 12.21 18.76
CA THR A 121 4.57 11.80 19.81
C THR A 121 5.79 11.11 19.21
N ARG A 122 6.98 11.42 19.74
CA ARG A 122 8.30 11.02 19.19
C ARG A 122 8.71 9.57 19.49
N ASP A 123 7.81 8.82 20.11
CA ASP A 123 8.03 7.50 20.69
C ASP A 123 7.05 6.49 20.07
N ALA A 124 6.94 6.52 18.74
CA ALA A 124 6.20 5.51 17.98
C ALA A 124 7.09 4.27 17.83
N ASP A 125 6.69 3.13 18.41
CA ASP A 125 7.39 1.86 18.24
C ASP A 125 7.62 1.56 16.73
N GLU A 126 8.89 1.48 16.34
CA GLU A 126 9.31 1.11 14.99
C GLU A 126 9.23 -0.41 14.85
N VAL A 127 8.28 -0.90 14.04
CA VAL A 127 7.98 -2.33 13.91
C VAL A 127 8.62 -2.89 12.65
N VAL A 128 9.65 -3.72 12.80
CA VAL A 128 10.24 -4.45 11.67
C VAL A 128 9.26 -5.53 11.19
N LYS A 129 8.82 -5.40 9.93
CA LYS A 129 8.01 -6.38 9.21
C LYS A 129 8.90 -7.21 8.28
N LYS A 130 8.84 -8.53 8.42
CA LYS A 130 9.54 -9.51 7.56
C LYS A 130 8.58 -10.10 6.53
N GLY A 131 9.11 -10.69 5.46
CA GLY A 131 8.30 -11.31 4.41
C GLY A 131 7.62 -10.29 3.49
N VAL A 132 8.19 -9.08 3.38
CA VAL A 132 7.63 -8.01 2.56
C VAL A 132 8.21 -8.11 1.17
N ARG A 133 7.35 -8.19 0.14
CA ARG A 133 7.78 -8.20 -1.25
C ARG A 133 7.95 -6.77 -1.76
N VAL A 134 9.02 -6.53 -2.51
CA VAL A 134 9.34 -5.24 -3.13
C VAL A 134 9.83 -5.46 -4.56
N PHE A 135 9.36 -4.63 -5.50
CA PHE A 135 9.90 -4.61 -6.87
C PHE A 135 11.25 -3.89 -6.88
N VAL A 136 12.22 -4.38 -7.64
CA VAL A 136 13.60 -3.89 -7.68
C VAL A 136 14.12 -4.01 -9.11
N ALA A 137 15.23 -3.35 -9.45
CA ALA A 137 15.85 -3.51 -10.75
C ALA A 137 16.13 -4.98 -11.11
N ARG A 138 15.68 -5.42 -12.28
CA ARG A 138 16.06 -6.74 -12.80
C ARG A 138 17.56 -6.82 -12.99
N GLU A 139 18.12 -5.82 -13.65
CA GLU A 139 19.53 -5.67 -14.04
C GLU A 139 20.12 -4.43 -13.36
N PRO A 140 20.48 -4.50 -12.06
CA PRO A 140 20.87 -3.33 -11.24
C PRO A 140 22.19 -2.66 -11.65
N GLU A 141 22.94 -3.30 -12.56
CA GLU A 141 24.22 -2.84 -13.11
C GLU A 141 24.08 -2.28 -14.55
N SER A 142 22.85 -2.18 -15.09
CA SER A 142 22.62 -1.59 -16.42
C SER A 142 23.03 -0.11 -16.44
N ASP A 143 23.74 0.28 -17.50
CA ASP A 143 24.11 1.68 -17.80
C ASP A 143 22.87 2.60 -17.99
N GLU A 144 21.67 2.03 -18.16
CA GLU A 144 20.41 2.79 -18.19
C GLU A 144 19.94 3.25 -16.79
N ILE A 145 20.53 2.74 -15.70
CA ILE A 145 20.16 3.09 -14.32
C ILE A 145 21.08 4.20 -13.80
N GLU A 146 20.55 5.41 -13.78
CA GLU A 146 21.27 6.62 -13.41
C GLU A 146 21.09 6.98 -11.93
N GLU A 147 22.05 7.76 -11.41
CA GLU A 147 21.89 8.46 -10.13
C GLU A 147 20.83 9.55 -10.27
N GLY A 148 19.75 9.44 -9.50
CA GLY A 148 18.64 10.38 -9.59
C GLY A 148 17.73 10.34 -8.37
N THR A 149 16.85 11.34 -8.27
CA THR A 149 15.81 11.44 -7.25
C THR A 149 14.45 11.41 -7.93
N TRP A 150 13.46 10.78 -7.29
CA TRP A 150 12.09 10.75 -7.78
C TRP A 150 11.14 11.28 -6.71
N ASN A 151 10.08 11.99 -7.12
CA ASN A 151 9.11 12.60 -6.24
C ASN A 151 7.67 12.30 -6.70
N LEU A 152 6.88 11.72 -5.80
CA LEU A 152 5.47 11.37 -6.04
C LEU A 152 4.61 12.61 -6.33
N GLU A 153 4.92 13.76 -5.73
CA GLU A 153 4.13 14.99 -5.90
C GLU A 153 4.36 15.62 -7.27
N GLU A 154 5.60 15.63 -7.78
CA GLU A 154 5.90 16.06 -9.14
C GLU A 154 5.26 15.13 -10.17
N TRP A 155 5.32 13.81 -9.95
CA TRP A 155 4.62 12.84 -10.79
C TRP A 155 3.09 13.08 -10.80
N ARG A 156 2.49 13.35 -9.62
CA ARG A 156 1.06 13.71 -9.51
C ARG A 156 0.71 15.01 -10.23
N MET A 157 1.58 16.03 -10.21
CA MET A 157 1.32 17.27 -10.95
C MET A 157 1.34 17.02 -12.47
N VAL A 158 2.36 16.34 -12.99
CA VAL A 158 2.55 16.12 -14.43
C VAL A 158 1.53 15.12 -15.00
N TRP A 159 1.32 13.98 -14.32
CA TRP A 159 0.50 12.88 -14.84
C TRP A 159 -0.89 12.77 -14.19
N GLY A 160 -1.06 13.36 -13.01
CA GLY A 160 -2.35 13.46 -12.34
C GLY A 160 -3.16 14.68 -12.75
N GLY A 161 -2.55 15.76 -13.23
CA GLY A 161 -3.29 16.96 -13.68
C GLY A 161 -4.33 16.68 -14.77
N GLU A 162 -4.02 15.79 -15.71
CA GLU A 162 -4.86 15.52 -16.89
C GLU A 162 -5.83 14.33 -16.71
N ARG A 163 -5.67 13.55 -15.63
CA ARG A 163 -6.54 12.40 -15.28
C ARG A 163 -7.33 12.59 -13.98
N TRP A 164 -6.86 13.47 -13.09
CA TRP A 164 -7.44 13.83 -11.78
C TRP A 164 -7.66 15.33 -11.59
N GLY A 165 -7.43 16.13 -12.64
CA GLY A 165 -7.79 17.54 -12.68
C GLY A 165 -9.28 17.70 -12.40
N GLY A 166 -9.59 18.35 -11.28
CA GLY A 166 -10.97 18.50 -10.84
C GLY A 166 -11.79 19.33 -11.81
N SER A 167 -13.04 18.92 -12.02
CA SER A 167 -14.08 19.78 -12.56
C SER A 167 -14.38 20.92 -11.57
N GLY A 168 -13.56 21.97 -11.60
CA GLY A 168 -13.71 23.21 -10.85
C GLY A 168 -14.02 24.38 -11.78
N GLU A 169 -15.32 24.70 -11.87
CA GLU A 169 -15.94 25.99 -12.21
C GLU A 169 -15.29 26.96 -13.23
N SER A 170 -15.95 27.07 -14.39
CA SER A 170 -16.40 28.33 -15.03
C SER A 170 -17.36 27.92 -16.16
N GLU A 171 -18.55 28.48 -16.34
CA GLU A 171 -19.10 29.78 -15.92
C GLU A 171 -20.64 29.71 -15.78
#